data_AF-A0A6I2F6S1-F1
#
_entry.id   AF-A0A6I2F6S1-F1
#
_cell.length_a   1.000
_cell.length_b   1.000
_cell.length_c   1.000
_cell.angle_alpha   90.00
_cell.angle_beta   90.00
_cell.angle_gamma   90.00
#
_symmetry.space_group_name_H-M   'P 1'
#
loop_
_entity.id
_entity.type
_entity.pdbx_description
1 polymer ?
#
loop_
_entity_poly.entity_id
_entity_poly.type
_entity_poly.pdbx_seq_one_letter_code
_entity_poly.pdbx_strand_id
1 'polypeptide(L)'
;MTHPTRVIRIDYETDRMVGVVARLLRRTKKDLVDAAVSAYVAAHRERIEVALAHASERIDEVRDPDIRDPRTGLTRAEAADLFPWNRD
;
A
#
# COMPACT_ATOMS: atom_id res chain seq x y z
N MET A 1 -23.58 -5.81 -0.24
CA MET A 1 -22.11 -5.81 -0.29
C MET A 1 -21.58 -5.43 1.09
N THR A 2 -20.97 -6.37 1.81
CA THR A 2 -20.31 -6.10 3.08
C THR A 2 -18.93 -5.51 2.80
N HIS A 3 -18.73 -4.22 3.10
CA HIS A 3 -17.40 -3.62 3.01
C HIS A 3 -16.50 -4.24 4.10
N PRO A 4 -15.31 -4.74 3.76
CA PRO A 4 -14.39 -5.28 4.77
C PRO A 4 -14.01 -4.16 5.73
N THR A 5 -14.27 -4.37 7.02
CA THR A 5 -13.86 -3.45 8.08
C THR A 5 -12.56 -3.94 8.69
N ARG A 6 -11.64 -3.01 8.94
CA ARG A 6 -10.34 -3.30 9.55
C ARG A 6 -10.24 -2.60 10.90
N VAL A 7 -9.73 -3.31 11.89
CA VAL A 7 -9.50 -2.75 13.22
C VAL A 7 -8.18 -1.96 13.18
N ILE A 8 -8.22 -0.73 13.68
CA ILE A 8 -7.05 0.14 13.80
C ILE A 8 -6.80 0.35 15.29
N ARG A 9 -5.57 0.07 15.74
CA ARG A 9 -5.14 0.39 17.10
C ARG A 9 -4.71 1.85 17.14
N ILE A 10 -5.27 2.58 18.09
CA ILE A 10 -4.93 3.97 18.39
C ILE A 10 -4.75 4.08 19.91
N ASP A 11 -4.06 5.12 20.34
CA ASP A 11 -3.95 5.43 21.76
C ASP A 11 -5.29 5.91 22.33
N TYR A 12 -5.38 5.88 23.66
CA TYR A 12 -6.61 6.23 24.39
C TYR A 12 -7.04 7.69 24.18
N GLU A 13 -6.08 8.62 24.11
CA GLU A 13 -6.37 10.04 23.97
C GLU A 13 -7.00 10.33 22.60
N THR A 14 -6.43 9.75 21.54
CA THR A 14 -6.98 9.83 20.19
C THR A 14 -8.40 9.24 20.12
N ASP A 15 -8.64 8.05 20.70
CA ASP A 15 -9.99 7.45 20.69
C ASP A 15 -11.02 8.34 21.41
N ARG A 16 -10.61 8.94 22.53
CA ARG A 16 -11.46 9.86 23.30
C ARG A 16 -11.82 11.10 22.48
N MET A 17 -10.83 11.74 21.85
CA MET A 17 -11.05 12.92 21.01
C MET A 17 -11.99 12.61 19.84
N VAL A 18 -11.72 11.53 19.10
CA VAL A 18 -12.56 11.07 17.99
C VAL A 18 -13.98 10.78 18.48
N GLY A 19 -14.13 10.17 19.67
CA GLY A 19 -15.44 9.93 20.29
C GLY A 19 -16.23 11.19 20.63
N VAL A 20 -15.57 12.22 21.16
CA VAL A 20 -16.21 13.52 21.48
C VAL A 20 -16.69 14.19 20.21
N VAL A 21 -15.83 14.27 19.18
CA VAL A 21 -16.18 14.91 17.90
C VAL A 21 -17.29 14.16 17.18
N ALA A 22 -17.24 12.83 17.15
CA ALA A 22 -18.28 12.00 16.56
C ALA A 22 -19.65 12.27 17.20
N ARG A 23 -19.71 12.36 18.53
CA ARG A 23 -20.94 12.72 19.26
C ARG A 23 -21.43 14.12 18.91
N LEU A 24 -20.52 15.12 18.91
CA LEU A 24 -20.85 16.50 18.59
C LEU A 24 -21.45 16.64 17.19
N LEU A 25 -20.88 15.93 16.21
CA LEU A 25 -21.30 15.96 14.81
C LEU A 25 -22.44 14.99 14.48
N ARG A 26 -22.94 14.23 15.47
CA ARG A 26 -23.93 13.14 15.28
C ARG A 26 -23.52 12.15 14.17
N ARG A 27 -22.24 11.83 14.10
CA ARG A 27 -21.66 10.85 13.15
C ARG A 27 -21.08 9.66 13.91
N THR A 28 -20.89 8.54 13.22
CA THR A 28 -20.15 7.43 13.82
C THR A 28 -18.65 7.74 13.83
N LYS A 29 -17.90 7.11 14.75
CA LYS A 29 -16.42 7.19 14.73
C LYS A 29 -15.86 6.71 13.39
N LYS A 30 -16.47 5.67 12.81
CA LYS A 30 -16.12 5.13 11.49
C LYS A 30 -16.23 6.20 10.40
N ASP A 31 -17.37 6.87 10.30
CA ASP A 31 -17.59 7.89 9.25
C ASP A 31 -16.59 9.04 9.37
N LEU A 32 -16.25 9.43 10.61
CA LEU A 32 -15.26 10.46 10.87
C LEU A 32 -13.86 10.05 10.42
N VAL A 33 -13.45 8.83 10.77
CA VAL A 33 -12.14 8.27 10.40
C VAL A 33 -12.06 8.03 8.90
N ASP A 34 -13.11 7.49 8.28
CA ASP A 34 -13.17 7.26 6.83
C ASP A 34 -13.00 8.58 6.06
N ALA A 35 -13.69 9.65 6.49
CA ALA A 35 -13.55 10.97 5.89
C ALA A 35 -12.13 11.56 6.10
N ALA A 36 -11.56 11.41 7.29
CA ALA A 36 -10.22 11.90 7.60
C ALA A 36 -9.15 11.17 6.78
N VAL A 37 -9.24 9.84 6.66
CA VAL A 37 -8.33 9.03 5.84
C VAL A 37 -8.43 9.42 4.37
N SER A 38 -9.66 9.57 3.85
CA SER A 38 -9.87 10.00 2.46
C SER A 38 -9.25 11.38 2.19
N ALA A 39 -9.45 12.34 3.10
CA ALA A 39 -8.85 13.67 3.00
C ALA A 39 -7.31 13.62 3.06
N TYR A 40 -6.75 12.81 3.98
CA TYR A 40 -5.31 12.63 4.07
C TYR A 40 -4.72 12.04 2.79
N VAL A 41 -5.33 10.98 2.25
CA VAL A 41 -4.89 10.35 0.99
C VAL A 41 -4.97 11.34 -0.17
N ALA A 42 -6.07 12.09 -0.28
CA ALA A 42 -6.24 13.08 -1.33
C ALA A 42 -5.16 14.18 -1.27
N ALA A 43 -4.86 14.69 -0.07
CA ALA A 43 -3.85 15.72 0.14
C ALA A 43 -2.40 15.23 -0.07
N HIS A 44 -2.15 13.93 0.09
CA HIS A 44 -0.80 13.35 0.00
C HIS A 44 -0.62 12.41 -1.20
N ARG A 45 -1.53 12.49 -2.17
CA ARG A 45 -1.61 11.53 -3.29
C ARG A 45 -0.29 11.39 -4.04
N GLU A 46 0.30 12.52 -4.43
CA GLU A 46 1.58 12.55 -5.16
C GLU A 46 2.70 11.84 -4.38
N ARG A 47 2.83 12.14 -3.08
CA ARG A 47 3.81 11.47 -2.21
C ARG A 47 3.55 9.97 -2.07
N ILE A 48 2.28 9.56 -1.99
CA ILE A 48 1.90 8.15 -1.89
C ILE A 48 2.24 7.43 -3.20
N GLU A 49 1.96 8.04 -4.35
CA GLU A 49 2.25 7.47 -5.67
C GLU A 49 3.76 7.32 -5.88
N VAL A 50 4.56 8.33 -5.50
CA VAL A 50 6.04 8.24 -5.53
C VAL A 50 6.55 7.13 -4.61
N ALA A 51 6.05 7.06 -3.37
CA ALA A 51 6.46 6.01 -2.43
C ALA A 51 6.05 4.61 -2.91
N LEU A 52 4.90 4.48 -3.57
CA LEU A 52 4.43 3.23 -4.15
C LEU A 52 5.28 2.81 -5.35
N ALA A 53 5.67 3.76 -6.22
CA ALA A 53 6.58 3.52 -7.32
C ALA A 53 7.93 3.00 -6.81
N HIS A 54 8.54 3.69 -5.85
CA HIS A 54 9.79 3.24 -5.22
C HIS A 54 9.67 1.90 -4.48
N ALA A 55 8.54 1.64 -3.82
CA ALA A 55 8.31 0.34 -3.19
C ALA A 55 8.18 -0.78 -4.24
N SER A 56 7.54 -0.50 -5.38
CA SER A 56 7.41 -1.44 -6.49
C SER A 56 8.75 -1.68 -7.17
N GLU A 57 9.51 -0.62 -7.47
CA GLU A 57 10.89 -0.70 -7.97
C GLU A 57 11.75 -1.56 -7.04
N ARG A 58 11.70 -1.29 -5.73
CA ARG A 58 12.40 -2.11 -4.74
C ARG A 58 11.95 -3.56 -4.74
N ILE A 59 10.67 -3.86 -4.91
CA ILE A 59 10.20 -5.25 -4.96
C ILE A 59 10.70 -5.93 -6.24
N ASP A 60 10.71 -5.22 -7.36
CA ASP A 60 11.25 -5.72 -8.62
C ASP A 60 12.79 -5.85 -8.60
N GLU A 61 13.49 -4.97 -7.89
CA GLU A 61 14.92 -5.04 -7.62
C GLU A 61 15.27 -6.13 -6.60
N VAL A 62 14.39 -6.36 -5.61
CA VAL A 62 14.48 -7.44 -4.61
C VAL A 62 13.93 -8.76 -5.17
N ARG A 63 13.64 -8.85 -6.48
CA ARG A 63 13.45 -10.17 -7.12
C ARG A 63 14.71 -10.99 -6.86
N ASP A 64 14.55 -11.96 -5.97
CA ASP A 64 15.55 -12.95 -5.63
C ASP A 64 16.12 -13.53 -6.94
N PRO A 65 17.46 -13.46 -7.15
CA PRO A 65 18.10 -13.92 -8.38
C PRO A 65 17.77 -15.39 -8.70
N ASP A 66 17.35 -16.18 -7.71
CA ASP A 66 16.95 -17.58 -7.87
C ASP A 66 15.46 -17.77 -8.21
N ILE A 67 14.66 -16.69 -8.28
CA ILE A 67 13.27 -16.76 -8.77
C ILE A 67 13.28 -17.16 -10.24
N ARG A 68 12.69 -18.33 -10.50
CA ARG A 68 12.46 -18.85 -11.85
C ARG A 68 11.17 -18.28 -12.44
N ASP A 69 11.25 -17.75 -13.65
CA ASP A 69 10.08 -17.29 -14.38
C ASP A 69 9.11 -18.47 -14.63
N PRO A 70 7.81 -18.35 -14.31
CA PRO A 70 6.87 -19.48 -14.41
C PRO A 70 6.63 -20.01 -15.83
N ARG A 71 6.91 -19.20 -16.86
CA ARG A 71 6.69 -19.54 -18.26
C ARG A 71 7.91 -20.21 -18.89
N THR A 72 9.10 -19.79 -18.48
CA THR A 72 10.37 -20.26 -19.07
C THR A 72 11.13 -21.21 -18.14
N GLY A 73 10.84 -21.21 -16.84
CA GLY A 73 11.54 -21.98 -15.82
C GLY A 73 12.96 -21.46 -15.52
N LEU A 74 13.37 -20.33 -16.12
CA LEU A 74 14.73 -19.81 -16.01
C LEU A 74 14.80 -18.71 -14.94
N THR A 75 15.94 -18.65 -14.26
CA THR A 75 16.31 -17.47 -13.46
C THR A 75 16.67 -16.29 -14.37
N ARG A 76 16.68 -15.07 -13.82
CA ARG A 76 17.06 -13.87 -14.59
C ARG A 76 18.50 -13.95 -15.11
N ALA A 77 19.42 -14.53 -14.33
CA ALA A 77 20.80 -14.74 -14.74
C ALA A 77 20.92 -15.74 -15.90
N GLU A 78 20.27 -16.90 -15.79
CA GLU A 78 20.23 -17.91 -16.87
C GLU A 78 19.60 -17.33 -18.15
N ALA A 79 18.53 -16.54 -18.03
CA ALA A 79 17.91 -15.89 -19.18
C ALA A 79 18.82 -14.83 -19.82
N ALA A 80 19.59 -14.07 -19.03
CA ALA A 80 20.53 -13.07 -19.54
C ALA A 80 21.73 -13.72 -20.25
N ASP A 81 22.19 -14.89 -19.80
CA ASP A 81 23.24 -15.67 -20.44
C ASP A 81 22.75 -16.34 -21.74
N LEU A 82 21.52 -16.82 -21.76
CA LEU A 82 20.92 -17.50 -22.93
C LEU A 82 20.38 -16.55 -23.99
N PHE A 83 19.91 -15.37 -23.59
CA PHE A 83 19.31 -14.36 -24.48
C PHE A 83 20.01 -13.01 -24.32
N PRO A 84 21.32 -12.91 -24.65
CA PRO A 84 22.11 -11.71 -24.42
C PRO A 84 21.67 -10.49 -25.24
N TRP A 85 20.87 -10.70 -26.30
CA TRP A 85 20.30 -9.65 -27.15
C TRP A 85 18.99 -9.05 -26.60
N ASN A 86 18.44 -9.56 -25.50
CA ASN A 86 17.15 -9.11 -24.96
C ASN A 86 17.32 -8.16 -23.76
N ARG A 87 18.25 -7.21 -23.86
CA ARG A 87 18.50 -6.15 -22.87
C ARG A 87 17.90 -4.83 -23.38
N ASP A 88 16.65 -4.56 -23.02
CA ASP A 88 16.00 -3.26 -23.13
C ASP A 88 15.44 -2.85 -21.75
#